data_AF-A0A9W8JXJ0-F1
#
_entry.id   AF-A0A9W8JXJ0-F1
#
_cell.length_a   1.000
_cell.length_b   1.000
_cell.length_c   1.000
_cell.angle_alpha   90.00
_cell.angle_beta   90.00
_cell.angle_gamma   90.00
#
_symmetry.space_group_name_H-M   'P 1'
#
loop_
_entity.id
_entity.type
_entity.pdbx_description
1 polymer ?
#
loop_
_entity_poly.entity_id
_entity_poly.type
_entity_poly.pdbx_seq_one_letter_code
_entity_poly.pdbx_strand_id
1 'polypeptide(L)'
;MGAQLSTFFYTIKALVAQYNAFSKRISQSPGIPKLNASVPFWTIPNAPVARHGEDKELPTYADVIVIGSGISGTSIAQALLEHDAKPAGSDSDSESCEPAPSPLKIVMLEARDACSGATGRNGGHACPNVYNEYSQLKADHGAEAALEILRFRLAHIDALIKAAKEENVLEASQARVVDDYDAFMNPEMFASAQQELKKYLKEVPKDLAQGFEVINERKSIDELQLASSILGCIIKPGASIHPYRFVTGILSNLLARHPK
;
A
#
# COMPACT_ATOMS: atom_id res chain seq x y z
N MET A 1 -20.56 46.10 26.69
CA MET A 1 -20.33 44.79 27.34
C MET A 1 -21.33 43.72 26.89
N GLY A 2 -22.64 43.98 26.81
CA GLY A 2 -23.65 42.97 26.41
C GLY A 2 -23.54 42.39 24.99
N ALA A 3 -23.14 43.19 23.99
CA ALA A 3 -22.98 42.71 22.62
C ALA A 3 -21.83 41.70 22.46
N GLN A 4 -20.70 41.93 23.16
CA GLN A 4 -19.55 41.03 23.11
C GLN A 4 -19.82 39.69 23.83
N LEU A 5 -20.53 39.70 24.96
CA LEU A 5 -20.98 38.47 25.61
C LEU A 5 -21.96 37.69 24.73
N SER A 6 -22.91 38.37 24.08
CA SER A 6 -23.84 37.74 23.15
C SER A 6 -23.10 37.02 22.03
N THR A 7 -22.20 37.72 21.33
CA THR A 7 -21.38 37.13 20.26
C THR A 7 -20.57 35.93 20.76
N PHE A 8 -19.95 36.03 21.95
CA PHE A 8 -19.21 34.93 22.56
C PHE A 8 -20.08 33.69 22.79
N PHE A 9 -21.29 33.85 23.36
CA PHE A 9 -22.22 32.74 23.56
C PHE A 9 -22.72 32.13 22.25
N TYR A 10 -22.97 32.95 21.23
CA TYR A 10 -23.31 32.45 19.89
C TYR A 10 -22.18 31.64 19.27
N THR A 11 -20.93 32.13 19.37
CA THR A 11 -19.75 31.42 18.87
C THR A 11 -19.56 30.08 19.58
N ILE A 12 -19.68 30.03 20.92
CA ILE A 12 -19.58 28.77 21.67
C ILE A 12 -20.68 27.80 21.26
N LYS A 13 -21.94 28.25 21.16
CA LYS A 13 -23.05 27.39 20.71
C LYS A 13 -22.81 26.83 19.31
N ALA A 14 -22.30 27.66 18.39
CA ALA A 14 -21.96 27.22 17.04
C ALA A 14 -20.84 26.17 17.04
N LEU A 15 -19.78 26.40 17.82
CA LEU A 15 -18.67 25.43 17.98
C LEU A 15 -19.14 24.11 18.58
N VAL A 16 -19.97 24.15 19.62
CA VAL A 16 -20.53 22.94 20.25
C VAL A 16 -21.44 22.20 19.25
N ALA A 17 -22.26 22.90 18.49
CA ALA A 17 -23.09 22.29 17.45
C ALA A 17 -22.24 21.63 16.35
N GLN A 18 -21.19 22.30 15.89
CA GLN A 18 -20.24 21.74 14.91
C GLN A 18 -19.50 20.53 15.46
N TYR A 19 -19.04 20.59 16.71
CA TYR A 19 -18.39 19.48 17.39
C TYR A 19 -19.32 18.28 17.53
N ASN A 20 -20.56 18.50 17.98
CA ASN A 20 -21.54 17.42 18.13
C ASN A 20 -21.91 16.79 16.78
N ALA A 21 -22.08 17.60 15.72
CA ALA A 21 -22.33 17.10 14.38
C ALA A 21 -21.12 16.30 13.84
N PHE A 22 -19.90 16.76 14.12
CA PHE A 22 -18.67 16.03 13.79
C PHE A 22 -18.57 14.72 14.57
N SER A 23 -18.69 14.75 15.89
CA SER A 23 -18.67 13.59 16.79
C SER A 23 -19.69 12.53 16.37
N LYS A 24 -20.92 12.95 16.04
CA LYS A 24 -21.96 12.05 15.53
C LYS A 24 -21.57 11.40 14.21
N ARG A 25 -20.95 12.13 13.27
CA ARG A 25 -20.52 11.58 11.98
C ARG A 25 -19.36 10.59 12.13
N ILE A 26 -18.36 10.89 12.95
CA ILE A 26 -17.22 9.99 13.15
C ILE A 26 -17.60 8.73 13.94
N SER A 27 -18.63 8.80 14.78
CA SER A 27 -19.12 7.67 15.57
C SER A 27 -20.08 6.76 14.80
N GLN A 28 -20.50 7.16 13.59
CA GLN A 28 -21.35 6.33 12.75
C GLN A 28 -20.56 5.23 12.08
N SER A 29 -21.08 4.01 12.10
CA SER A 29 -20.56 2.92 11.28
C SER A 29 -20.60 3.33 9.80
N PRO A 30 -19.54 3.05 9.01
CA PRO A 30 -19.53 3.33 7.58
C PRO A 30 -20.58 2.52 6.80
N GLY A 31 -21.23 1.54 7.45
CA GLY A 31 -22.25 0.68 6.86
C GLY A 31 -21.65 -0.34 5.88
N ILE A 32 -22.54 -1.00 5.13
CA ILE A 32 -22.13 -1.90 4.04
C ILE A 32 -21.73 -1.09 2.79
N PRO A 33 -20.86 -1.65 1.91
CA PRO A 33 -20.51 -1.02 0.64
C PRO A 33 -21.76 -0.64 -0.17
N LYS A 34 -21.80 0.60 -0.69
CA LYS A 34 -22.89 1.04 -1.55
C LYS A 34 -22.80 0.33 -2.91
N LEU A 35 -23.93 -0.17 -3.39
CA LEU A 35 -24.03 -0.88 -4.68
C LEU A 35 -23.63 0.01 -5.88
N ASN A 36 -24.00 1.29 -5.86
CA ASN A 36 -23.68 2.24 -6.93
C ASN A 36 -22.45 3.10 -6.59
N ALA A 37 -21.32 2.46 -6.31
CA ALA A 37 -20.07 3.17 -6.08
C ALA A 37 -19.51 3.80 -7.37
N SER A 38 -18.75 4.88 -7.24
CA SER A 38 -18.03 5.46 -8.40
C SER A 38 -17.04 4.46 -8.98
N VAL A 39 -16.94 4.42 -10.30
CA VAL A 39 -15.98 3.59 -11.04
C VAL A 39 -14.65 4.35 -11.13
N PRO A 40 -13.53 3.82 -10.60
CA PRO A 40 -12.23 4.45 -10.73
C PRO A 40 -11.75 4.42 -12.18
N PHE A 41 -11.09 5.49 -12.63
CA PHE A 41 -10.50 5.53 -13.96
C PHE A 41 -9.52 4.38 -14.22
N TRP A 42 -8.74 4.00 -13.20
CA TRP A 42 -7.73 2.94 -13.26
C TRP A 42 -8.31 1.54 -13.46
N THR A 43 -9.62 1.33 -13.25
CA THR A 43 -10.26 0.02 -13.48
C THR A 43 -10.89 -0.08 -14.87
N ILE A 44 -10.55 0.83 -15.79
CA ILE A 44 -11.06 0.85 -17.16
C ILE A 44 -9.91 0.51 -18.14
N PRO A 45 -10.08 -0.51 -19.00
CA PRO A 45 -11.19 -1.45 -19.04
C PRO A 45 -11.20 -2.38 -17.81
N ASN A 46 -12.37 -2.95 -17.51
CA ASN A 46 -12.52 -3.90 -16.41
C ASN A 46 -11.70 -5.17 -16.70
N ALA A 47 -11.03 -5.72 -15.69
CA ALA A 47 -10.28 -6.95 -15.82
C ALA A 47 -11.22 -8.15 -16.02
N PRO A 48 -10.85 -9.17 -16.80
CA PRO A 48 -11.68 -10.36 -16.98
C PRO A 48 -12.07 -11.07 -15.67
N VAL A 49 -11.18 -11.04 -14.67
CA VAL A 49 -11.40 -11.64 -13.35
C VAL A 49 -12.32 -10.82 -12.44
N ALA A 50 -12.69 -9.58 -12.83
CA ALA A 50 -13.39 -8.65 -11.97
C ALA A 50 -14.69 -9.21 -11.37
N ARG A 51 -15.47 -9.96 -12.16
CA ARG A 51 -16.74 -10.57 -11.77
C ARG A 51 -16.65 -12.09 -11.66
N HIS A 52 -15.44 -12.63 -11.43
CA HIS A 52 -15.25 -14.07 -11.37
C HIS A 52 -16.08 -14.69 -10.24
N GLY A 53 -16.96 -15.62 -10.60
CA GLY A 53 -17.74 -16.40 -9.64
C GLY A 53 -18.97 -15.70 -9.06
N GLU A 54 -19.36 -14.53 -9.57
CA GLU A 54 -20.55 -13.81 -9.12
C GLU A 54 -21.84 -14.64 -9.25
N ASP A 55 -21.97 -15.41 -10.33
CA ASP A 55 -23.13 -16.27 -10.59
C ASP A 55 -22.96 -17.70 -10.04
N LYS A 56 -21.88 -17.98 -9.30
CA LYS A 56 -21.61 -19.33 -8.77
C LYS A 56 -22.06 -19.44 -7.32
N GLU A 57 -22.65 -20.58 -6.96
CA GLU A 57 -22.92 -20.89 -5.55
C GLU A 57 -21.61 -20.98 -4.76
N LEU A 58 -21.66 -20.48 -3.52
CA LEU A 58 -20.54 -20.58 -2.60
C LEU A 58 -20.37 -22.05 -2.17
N PRO A 59 -19.13 -22.56 -2.07
CA PRO A 59 -18.90 -23.90 -1.57
C PRO A 59 -19.36 -24.00 -0.11
N THR A 60 -19.85 -25.17 0.28
CA THR A 60 -20.28 -25.43 1.67
C THR A 60 -19.11 -25.57 2.65
N TYR A 61 -17.89 -25.71 2.13
CA TYR A 61 -16.66 -25.86 2.91
C TYR A 61 -15.48 -25.12 2.24
N ALA A 62 -14.65 -24.48 3.06
CA ALA A 62 -13.35 -23.93 2.69
C ALA A 62 -12.40 -24.06 3.89
N ASP A 63 -11.12 -24.32 3.64
CA ASP A 63 -10.09 -24.33 4.69
C ASP A 63 -9.74 -22.90 5.11
N VAL A 64 -9.72 -21.97 4.14
CA VAL A 64 -9.41 -20.55 4.37
C VAL A 64 -10.39 -19.66 3.62
N ILE A 65 -10.92 -18.65 4.31
CA ILE A 65 -11.73 -17.58 3.71
C ILE A 65 -10.96 -16.26 3.78
N VAL A 66 -10.65 -15.69 2.61
CA VAL A 66 -10.04 -14.37 2.47
C VAL A 66 -11.12 -13.35 2.18
N ILE A 67 -11.28 -12.35 3.04
CA ILE A 67 -12.25 -11.26 2.86
C ILE A 67 -11.52 -10.04 2.29
N GLY A 68 -11.86 -9.69 1.05
CA GLY A 68 -11.28 -8.60 0.29
C GLY A 68 -10.24 -9.08 -0.71
N SER A 69 -10.35 -8.59 -1.94
CA SER A 69 -9.53 -8.99 -3.10
C SER A 69 -8.47 -7.94 -3.49
N GLY A 70 -8.17 -7.03 -2.58
CA GLY A 70 -7.07 -6.06 -2.74
C GLY A 70 -5.70 -6.71 -2.59
N ILE A 71 -4.64 -5.90 -2.63
CA ILE A 71 -3.25 -6.39 -2.61
C ILE A 71 -2.96 -7.33 -1.44
N SER A 72 -3.47 -7.04 -0.23
CA SER A 72 -3.28 -7.88 0.94
C SER A 72 -3.95 -9.25 0.80
N GLY A 73 -5.21 -9.29 0.38
CA GLY A 73 -5.94 -10.54 0.20
C GLY A 73 -5.33 -11.42 -0.88
N THR A 74 -4.95 -10.80 -2.01
CA THR A 74 -4.24 -11.50 -3.10
C THR A 74 -2.88 -12.02 -2.67
N SER A 75 -2.09 -11.22 -1.93
CA SER A 75 -0.76 -11.66 -1.47
C SER A 75 -0.87 -12.82 -0.47
N ILE A 76 -1.86 -12.80 0.43
CA ILE A 76 -2.11 -13.91 1.36
C ILE A 76 -2.53 -15.17 0.60
N ALA A 77 -3.49 -15.05 -0.33
CA ALA A 77 -3.93 -16.18 -1.13
C ALA A 77 -2.78 -16.80 -1.95
N GLN A 78 -1.96 -15.95 -2.57
CA GLN A 78 -0.76 -16.37 -3.29
C GLN A 78 0.21 -17.13 -2.37
N ALA A 79 0.58 -16.54 -1.23
CA ALA A 79 1.51 -17.15 -0.30
C ALA A 79 1.02 -18.50 0.25
N LEU A 80 -0.28 -18.62 0.53
CA LEU A 80 -0.88 -19.88 0.98
C LEU A 80 -0.82 -20.96 -0.12
N LEU A 81 -1.17 -20.61 -1.35
CA LEU A 81 -1.12 -21.54 -2.49
C LEU A 81 0.32 -21.96 -2.83
N GLU A 82 1.28 -21.05 -2.76
CA GLU A 82 2.70 -21.35 -2.95
C GLU A 82 3.27 -22.23 -1.85
N HIS A 83 2.82 -22.04 -0.60
CA HIS A 83 3.21 -22.90 0.51
C HIS A 83 2.63 -24.32 0.36
N ASP A 84 1.36 -24.43 -0.02
CA ASP A 84 0.67 -25.71 -0.26
C ASP A 84 1.27 -26.49 -1.44
N ALA A 85 1.71 -25.79 -2.49
CA ALA A 85 2.33 -26.40 -3.67
C ALA A 85 3.76 -26.94 -3.44
N LYS A 86 4.41 -26.65 -2.30
CA LYS A 86 5.73 -27.20 -1.98
C LYS A 86 5.57 -28.65 -1.54
N PRO A 87 6.22 -29.63 -2.20
CA PRO A 87 6.17 -31.01 -1.75
C PRO A 87 6.76 -31.11 -0.35
N ALA A 88 6.05 -31.77 0.55
CA ALA A 88 6.59 -32.21 1.84
C ALA A 88 7.77 -33.15 1.56
N GLY A 89 9.00 -32.64 1.60
CA GLY A 89 10.21 -33.45 1.32
C GLY A 89 11.35 -32.77 0.58
N SER A 90 11.37 -31.42 0.44
CA SER A 90 12.60 -30.75 -0.03
C SER A 90 13.69 -30.63 1.04
N ASP A 91 13.40 -30.98 2.29
CA ASP A 91 14.41 -31.28 3.31
C ASP A 91 14.64 -32.80 3.29
N SER A 92 15.84 -33.19 2.88
CA SER A 92 16.21 -34.51 2.37
C SER A 92 16.27 -35.67 3.38
N ASP A 93 15.53 -35.65 4.50
CA ASP A 93 15.78 -36.59 5.61
C ASP A 93 14.53 -37.28 6.23
N SER A 94 13.38 -37.32 5.55
CA SER A 94 12.17 -37.98 6.07
C SER A 94 11.52 -38.91 5.04
N GLU A 95 11.86 -40.21 5.08
CA GLU A 95 11.15 -41.32 4.44
C GLU A 95 9.76 -41.58 5.09
N SER A 96 8.94 -40.54 5.28
CA SER A 96 7.56 -40.70 5.73
C SER A 96 6.66 -40.92 4.53
N CYS A 97 6.15 -42.15 4.36
CA CYS A 97 5.11 -42.52 3.38
C CYS A 97 3.71 -41.98 3.73
N GLU A 98 3.62 -40.73 4.20
CA GLU A 98 2.34 -40.05 4.38
C GLU A 98 1.85 -39.57 3.01
N PRO A 99 0.58 -39.79 2.64
CA PRO A 99 0.02 -39.24 1.42
C PRO A 99 0.13 -37.72 1.46
N ALA A 100 0.50 -37.11 0.32
CA ALA A 100 0.56 -35.65 0.21
C ALA A 100 -0.78 -35.05 0.68
N PRO A 101 -0.76 -34.00 1.52
CA PRO A 101 -1.98 -33.38 2.01
C PRO A 101 -2.87 -32.95 0.84
N SER A 102 -4.19 -33.05 1.03
CA SER A 102 -5.15 -32.56 0.03
C SER A 102 -4.94 -31.07 -0.22
N PRO A 103 -5.07 -30.58 -1.47
CA PRO A 103 -4.81 -29.20 -1.80
C PRO A 103 -5.71 -28.25 -0.99
N LEU A 104 -5.13 -27.13 -0.55
CA LEU A 104 -5.78 -26.15 0.30
C LEU A 104 -6.97 -25.49 -0.44
N LYS A 105 -8.17 -25.54 0.15
CA LYS A 105 -9.38 -24.91 -0.40
C LYS A 105 -9.53 -23.49 0.11
N ILE A 106 -9.11 -22.53 -0.72
CA ILE A 106 -9.22 -21.10 -0.42
C ILE A 106 -10.44 -20.49 -1.13
N VAL A 107 -11.25 -19.73 -0.39
CA VAL A 107 -12.33 -18.91 -0.95
C VAL A 107 -12.02 -17.44 -0.70
N MET A 108 -11.95 -16.64 -1.76
CA MET A 108 -11.84 -15.18 -1.67
C MET A 108 -13.19 -14.53 -1.91
N LEU A 109 -13.63 -13.68 -0.98
CA LEU A 109 -14.89 -12.95 -1.05
C LEU A 109 -14.63 -11.45 -1.25
N GLU A 110 -15.30 -10.86 -2.24
CA GLU A 110 -15.28 -9.42 -2.49
C GLU A 110 -16.71 -8.90 -2.56
N ALA A 111 -16.96 -7.72 -1.99
CA ALA A 111 -18.31 -7.15 -1.89
C ALA A 111 -18.78 -6.50 -3.20
N ARG A 112 -17.87 -6.33 -4.16
CA ARG A 112 -18.05 -5.68 -5.47
C ARG A 112 -17.18 -6.45 -6.49
N ASP A 113 -16.67 -5.77 -7.51
CA ASP A 113 -15.68 -6.33 -8.43
C ASP A 113 -14.31 -6.53 -7.76
N ALA A 114 -13.57 -7.54 -8.21
CA ALA A 114 -12.23 -7.86 -7.74
C ALA A 114 -11.31 -6.62 -7.81
N CYS A 115 -10.59 -6.36 -6.73
CA CYS A 115 -9.67 -5.23 -6.55
C CYS A 115 -10.32 -3.83 -6.72
N SER A 116 -11.65 -3.70 -6.68
CA SER A 116 -12.36 -2.39 -6.82
C SER A 116 -12.24 -1.45 -5.60
N GLY A 117 -11.64 -1.95 -4.52
CA GLY A 117 -11.39 -1.25 -3.26
C GLY A 117 -10.28 -0.20 -3.33
N ALA A 118 -9.61 0.01 -2.19
CA ALA A 118 -8.54 1.01 -2.06
C ALA A 118 -7.37 0.72 -3.02
N THR A 119 -6.99 -0.55 -3.19
CA THR A 119 -5.89 -0.95 -4.07
C THR A 119 -6.12 -0.51 -5.52
N GLY A 120 -7.24 -0.87 -6.15
CA GLY A 120 -7.52 -0.48 -7.54
C GLY A 120 -7.74 1.03 -7.75
N ARG A 121 -7.84 1.81 -6.66
CA ARG A 121 -7.97 3.27 -6.68
C ARG A 121 -6.66 4.01 -6.37
N ASN A 122 -5.60 3.28 -6.02
CA ASN A 122 -4.32 3.85 -5.63
C ASN A 122 -3.56 4.40 -6.86
N GLY A 123 -2.85 5.51 -6.68
CA GLY A 123 -2.10 6.19 -7.74
C GLY A 123 -0.81 5.50 -8.20
N GLY A 124 -0.48 4.35 -7.61
CA GLY A 124 0.59 3.48 -8.07
C GLY A 124 1.96 3.73 -7.46
N HIS A 125 2.11 4.70 -6.56
CA HIS A 125 3.36 4.98 -5.88
C HIS A 125 3.62 3.95 -4.78
N ALA A 126 4.66 3.14 -4.95
CA ALA A 126 5.23 2.26 -3.93
C ALA A 126 6.45 2.97 -3.32
N CYS A 127 6.17 4.04 -2.59
CA CYS A 127 7.16 4.97 -2.06
C CYS A 127 7.04 5.00 -0.53
N PRO A 128 7.86 4.23 0.21
CA PRO A 128 7.73 4.15 1.66
C PRO A 128 8.13 5.47 2.34
N ASN A 129 7.53 5.73 3.51
CA ASN A 129 8.02 6.71 4.46
C ASN A 129 9.24 6.15 5.19
N VAL A 130 10.32 6.91 5.20
CA VAL A 130 11.66 6.46 5.58
C VAL A 130 12.34 7.49 6.47
N TYR A 131 13.16 8.39 5.91
CA TYR A 131 13.89 9.40 6.68
C TYR A 131 12.97 10.31 7.50
N ASN A 132 11.77 10.61 6.98
CA ASN A 132 10.78 11.51 7.58
C ASN A 132 10.08 10.94 8.82
N GLU A 133 10.10 9.62 9.02
CA GLU A 133 9.47 8.96 10.18
C GLU A 133 10.49 8.32 11.14
N TYR A 134 11.77 8.21 10.74
CA TYR A 134 12.78 7.51 11.53
C TYR A 134 12.89 8.02 12.97
N SER A 135 12.97 9.35 13.16
CA SER A 135 13.10 9.95 14.50
C SER A 135 11.91 9.61 15.40
N GLN A 136 10.69 9.63 14.86
CA GLN A 136 9.47 9.31 15.60
C GLN A 136 9.39 7.82 15.91
N LEU A 137 9.63 6.94 14.92
CA LEU A 137 9.67 5.49 15.11
C LEU A 137 10.67 5.09 16.19
N LYS A 138 11.86 5.70 16.17
CA LYS A 138 12.89 5.47 17.19
C LYS A 138 12.44 5.91 18.57
N ALA A 139 11.74 7.04 18.69
CA ALA A 139 11.24 7.54 19.97
C ALA A 139 10.14 6.63 20.54
N ASP A 140 9.23 6.14 19.68
CA ASP A 140 8.06 5.36 20.11
C ASP A 140 8.38 3.89 20.36
N HIS A 141 9.32 3.31 19.60
CA HIS A 141 9.56 1.86 19.58
C HIS A 141 11.02 1.46 19.85
N GLY A 142 11.93 2.42 19.97
CA GLY A 142 13.37 2.16 20.08
C GLY A 142 14.05 1.96 18.72
N ALA A 143 15.38 2.02 18.73
CA ALA A 143 16.18 2.04 17.50
C ALA A 143 16.06 0.72 16.70
N GLU A 144 16.11 -0.44 17.36
CA GLU A 144 16.07 -1.74 16.69
C GLU A 144 14.74 -1.94 15.94
N ALA A 145 13.61 -1.75 16.62
CA ALA A 145 12.28 -1.86 16.01
C ALA A 145 12.08 -0.83 14.89
N ALA A 146 12.58 0.40 15.05
CA ALA A 146 12.53 1.40 13.99
C ALA A 146 13.28 0.93 12.73
N LEU A 147 14.48 0.36 12.89
CA LEU A 147 15.27 -0.16 11.77
C LEU A 147 14.58 -1.37 11.10
N GLU A 148 13.95 -2.26 11.86
CA GLU A 148 13.17 -3.37 11.30
C GLU A 148 11.99 -2.88 10.46
N ILE A 149 11.22 -1.90 10.96
CA ILE A 149 10.10 -1.29 10.23
C ILE A 149 10.61 -0.66 8.92
N LEU A 150 11.73 0.06 8.96
CA LEU A 150 12.31 0.70 7.79
C LEU A 150 12.81 -0.31 6.76
N ARG A 151 13.49 -1.38 7.19
CA ARG A 151 13.90 -2.49 6.30
C ARG A 151 12.69 -3.14 5.64
N PHE A 152 11.67 -3.45 6.44
CA PHE A 152 10.44 -4.04 5.92
C PHE A 152 9.81 -3.16 4.85
N ARG A 153 9.70 -1.85 5.11
CA ARG A 153 9.15 -0.89 4.15
C ARG A 153 9.95 -0.80 2.85
N LEU A 154 11.27 -0.69 2.92
CA LEU A 154 12.12 -0.63 1.73
C LEU A 154 12.12 -1.93 0.93
N ALA A 155 12.07 -3.08 1.59
CA ALA A 155 12.00 -4.39 0.94
C ALA A 155 10.74 -4.56 0.07
N HIS A 156 9.67 -3.80 0.30
CA HIS A 156 8.47 -3.85 -0.55
C HIS A 156 8.72 -3.35 -1.97
N ILE A 157 9.69 -2.46 -2.17
CA ILE A 157 10.03 -1.96 -3.51
C ILE A 157 10.42 -3.15 -4.39
N ASP A 158 11.43 -3.91 -3.96
CA ASP A 158 11.91 -5.07 -4.70
C ASP A 158 10.90 -6.22 -4.70
N ALA A 159 10.18 -6.44 -3.59
CA ALA A 159 9.18 -7.51 -3.51
C ALA A 159 8.06 -7.33 -4.52
N LEU A 160 7.57 -6.10 -4.73
CA LEU A 160 6.52 -5.82 -5.72
C LEU A 160 7.01 -6.03 -7.15
N ILE A 161 8.25 -5.61 -7.46
CA ILE A 161 8.84 -5.82 -8.79
C ILE A 161 9.10 -7.31 -9.03
N LYS A 162 9.58 -8.03 -8.02
CA LYS A 162 9.81 -9.47 -8.08
C LYS A 162 8.49 -10.21 -8.33
N ALA A 163 7.46 -9.94 -7.54
CA ALA A 163 6.14 -10.54 -7.72
C ALA A 163 5.56 -10.24 -9.11
N ALA A 164 5.75 -9.02 -9.63
CA ALA A 164 5.31 -8.67 -10.97
C ALA A 164 5.99 -9.51 -12.07
N LYS A 165 7.29 -9.81 -11.88
CA LYS A 165 8.07 -10.67 -12.80
C LYS A 165 7.64 -12.13 -12.70
N GLU A 166 7.58 -12.66 -11.49
CA GLU A 166 7.24 -14.07 -11.23
C GLU A 166 5.83 -14.41 -11.72
N GLU A 167 4.89 -13.48 -11.57
CA GLU A 167 3.53 -13.63 -12.06
C GLU A 167 3.37 -13.16 -13.52
N ASN A 168 4.46 -12.83 -14.24
CA ASN A 168 4.39 -12.39 -15.64
C ASN A 168 3.42 -11.21 -15.89
N VAL A 169 3.27 -10.32 -14.91
CA VAL A 169 2.43 -9.11 -14.99
C VAL A 169 3.24 -7.82 -15.07
N LEU A 170 4.57 -7.90 -15.20
CA LEU A 170 5.47 -6.73 -15.22
C LEU A 170 5.04 -5.67 -16.23
N GLU A 171 4.87 -6.05 -17.50
CA GLU A 171 4.46 -5.12 -18.58
C GLU A 171 3.05 -4.57 -18.36
N ALA A 172 2.09 -5.44 -18.07
CA ALA A 172 0.68 -5.05 -17.87
C ALA A 172 0.52 -4.11 -16.68
N SER A 173 1.25 -4.37 -15.59
CA SER A 173 1.26 -3.54 -14.38
C SER A 173 2.21 -2.34 -14.48
N GLN A 174 3.01 -2.23 -15.54
CA GLN A 174 4.03 -1.18 -15.69
C GLN A 174 4.96 -1.06 -14.47
N ALA A 175 5.18 -2.19 -13.79
CA ALA A 175 5.91 -2.24 -12.54
C ALA A 175 7.40 -1.96 -12.79
N ARG A 176 7.94 -0.93 -12.14
CA ARG A 176 9.33 -0.48 -12.32
C ARG A 176 9.86 0.21 -11.06
N VAL A 177 11.15 0.05 -10.81
CA VAL A 177 11.89 0.85 -9.83
C VAL A 177 12.02 2.27 -10.38
N VAL A 178 11.83 3.26 -9.53
CA VAL A 178 11.96 4.68 -9.86
C VAL A 178 12.61 5.42 -8.69
N ASP A 179 13.15 6.58 -8.97
CA ASP A 179 13.44 7.55 -7.93
C ASP A 179 12.14 8.27 -7.55
N ASP A 180 11.90 8.39 -6.25
CA ASP A 180 10.82 9.17 -5.68
C ASP A 180 11.34 10.51 -5.17
N TYR A 181 10.56 11.58 -5.34
CA TYR A 181 10.98 12.94 -5.06
C TYR A 181 10.01 13.61 -4.10
N ASP A 182 10.48 13.87 -2.88
CA ASP A 182 9.79 14.78 -1.97
C ASP A 182 10.14 16.21 -2.38
N ALA A 183 9.21 16.92 -3.04
CA ALA A 183 9.42 18.29 -3.51
C ALA A 183 8.86 19.33 -2.53
N PHE A 184 9.65 20.35 -2.20
CA PHE A 184 9.31 21.34 -1.18
C PHE A 184 9.14 22.74 -1.75
N MET A 185 8.02 23.39 -1.45
CA MET A 185 7.76 24.81 -1.77
C MET A 185 7.93 25.76 -0.59
N ASN A 186 7.99 25.21 0.63
CA ASN A 186 8.10 26.00 1.85
C ASN A 186 9.54 25.88 2.41
N PRO A 187 10.22 27.00 2.68
CA PRO A 187 11.60 26.98 3.15
C PRO A 187 11.78 26.24 4.48
N GLU A 188 10.85 26.42 5.42
CA GLU A 188 10.93 25.81 6.74
C GLU A 188 10.76 24.29 6.68
N MET A 189 9.81 23.80 5.88
CA MET A 189 9.60 22.37 5.64
C MET A 189 10.81 21.74 4.95
N PHE A 190 11.41 22.41 3.96
CA PHE A 190 12.59 21.89 3.29
C PHE A 190 13.78 21.78 4.24
N ALA A 191 14.04 22.83 5.02
CA ALA A 191 15.11 22.81 6.02
C ALA A 191 14.88 21.70 7.07
N SER A 192 13.64 21.51 7.53
CA SER A 192 13.29 20.42 8.45
C SER A 192 13.54 19.05 7.82
N ALA A 193 13.13 18.83 6.57
CA ALA A 193 13.31 17.56 5.88
C ALA A 193 14.80 17.24 5.67
N GLN A 194 15.62 18.24 5.32
CA GLN A 194 17.08 18.08 5.23
C GLN A 194 17.70 17.69 6.59
N GLN A 195 17.21 18.25 7.70
CA GLN A 195 17.68 17.89 9.03
C GLN A 195 17.29 16.45 9.41
N GLU A 196 16.06 16.03 9.12
CA GLU A 196 15.61 14.65 9.35
C GLU A 196 16.42 13.66 8.50
N LEU A 197 16.64 13.97 7.22
CA LEU A 197 17.49 13.15 6.34
C LEU A 197 18.92 13.05 6.88
N LYS A 198 19.49 14.16 7.34
CA LYS A 198 20.85 14.16 7.92
C LYS A 198 20.94 13.29 9.18
N LYS A 199 19.93 13.31 10.05
CA LYS A 199 19.88 12.45 11.24
C LYS A 199 19.76 10.98 10.83
N TYR A 200 18.83 10.69 9.92
CA TYR A 200 18.62 9.36 9.36
C TYR A 200 19.93 8.78 8.81
N LEU A 201 20.58 9.46 7.86
CA LEU A 201 21.81 8.97 7.21
C LEU A 201 23.00 8.81 8.16
N LYS A 202 23.01 9.53 9.30
CA LYS A 202 24.06 9.41 10.32
C LYS A 202 23.91 8.14 11.16
N GLU A 203 22.69 7.68 11.37
CA GLU A 203 22.39 6.65 12.37
C GLU A 203 22.02 5.30 11.75
N VAL A 204 21.47 5.28 10.53
CA VAL A 204 21.04 4.03 9.91
C VAL A 204 22.22 3.27 9.27
N PRO A 205 22.16 1.94 9.27
CA PRO A 205 23.04 1.08 8.49
C PRO A 205 23.12 1.45 7.00
N LYS A 206 24.24 1.10 6.35
CA LYS A 206 24.51 1.47 4.95
C LYS A 206 23.49 0.93 3.95
N ASP A 207 22.89 -0.23 4.21
CA ASP A 207 21.82 -0.80 3.38
C ASP A 207 20.57 0.10 3.32
N LEU A 208 20.26 0.79 4.42
CA LEU A 208 19.12 1.69 4.52
C LEU A 208 19.41 3.11 4.00
N ALA A 209 20.69 3.49 3.92
CA ALA A 209 21.10 4.83 3.51
C ALA A 209 21.19 5.02 1.98
N GLN A 210 21.02 3.96 1.18
CA GLN A 210 21.18 4.02 -0.28
C GLN A 210 20.00 4.71 -0.97
N GLY A 211 20.31 5.44 -2.06
CA GLY A 211 19.30 6.08 -2.90
C GLY A 211 18.74 7.40 -2.36
N PHE A 212 19.37 8.00 -1.34
CA PHE A 212 18.97 9.29 -0.80
C PHE A 212 19.91 10.41 -1.21
N GLU A 213 19.34 11.51 -1.72
CA GLU A 213 20.09 12.70 -2.12
C GLU A 213 19.25 13.96 -1.91
N VAL A 214 19.92 15.09 -1.69
CA VAL A 214 19.28 16.42 -1.63
C VAL A 214 19.57 17.15 -2.93
N ILE A 215 18.52 17.56 -3.64
CA ILE A 215 18.61 18.47 -4.78
C ILE A 215 18.16 19.86 -4.31
N ASN A 216 19.06 20.84 -4.37
CA ASN A 216 18.75 22.25 -4.12
C ASN A 216 19.21 23.19 -5.25
N GLU A 217 19.91 22.65 -6.26
CA GLU A 217 20.40 23.44 -7.38
C GLU A 217 19.27 23.62 -8.42
N ARG A 218 18.97 24.87 -8.77
CA ARG A 218 17.84 25.21 -9.65
C ARG A 218 17.89 24.47 -10.99
N LYS A 219 19.10 24.33 -11.56
CA LYS A 219 19.32 23.61 -12.82
C LYS A 219 18.83 22.15 -12.75
N SER A 220 19.18 21.43 -11.69
CA SER A 220 18.74 20.05 -11.50
C SER A 220 17.24 19.94 -11.25
N ILE A 221 16.63 20.91 -10.58
CA ILE A 221 15.16 20.96 -10.40
C ILE A 221 14.44 21.23 -11.73
N ASP A 222 15.02 22.07 -12.60
CA ASP A 222 14.50 22.34 -13.95
C ASP A 222 14.56 21.11 -14.85
N GLU A 223 15.60 20.28 -14.72
CA GLU A 223 15.72 19.00 -15.44
C GLU A 223 14.59 18.02 -15.08
N LEU A 224 14.05 18.12 -13.85
CA LEU A 224 12.86 17.36 -13.40
C LEU A 224 11.53 17.98 -13.88
N GLN A 225 11.57 19.11 -14.61
CA GLN A 225 10.39 19.83 -15.09
C GLN A 225 9.43 20.28 -13.96
N LEU A 226 9.97 20.46 -12.75
CA LEU A 226 9.20 20.92 -11.59
C LEU A 226 8.97 22.43 -11.61
N ALA A 227 7.88 22.87 -10.99
CA ALA A 227 7.52 24.28 -10.92
C ALA A 227 8.66 25.14 -10.34
N SER A 228 8.74 26.39 -10.78
CA SER A 228 9.72 27.36 -10.28
C SER A 228 9.55 27.69 -8.79
N SER A 229 8.38 27.41 -8.21
CA SER A 229 8.10 27.51 -6.78
C SER A 229 8.73 26.41 -5.94
N ILE A 230 9.20 25.31 -6.54
CA ILE A 230 9.93 24.26 -5.82
C ILE A 230 11.32 24.80 -5.45
N LEU A 231 11.62 24.77 -4.15
CA LEU A 231 12.88 25.23 -3.56
C LEU A 231 13.96 24.14 -3.55
N GLY A 232 13.54 22.88 -3.47
CA GLY A 232 14.42 21.73 -3.44
C GLY A 232 13.64 20.43 -3.33
N CYS A 233 14.35 19.33 -3.55
CA CYS A 233 13.81 17.97 -3.49
C CYS A 233 14.70 17.07 -2.63
N ILE A 234 14.10 16.04 -2.05
CA ILE A 234 14.82 14.88 -1.52
C ILE A 234 14.49 13.69 -2.41
N ILE A 235 15.54 13.09 -2.98
CA ILE A 235 15.44 11.82 -3.70
C ILE A 235 15.40 10.68 -2.69
N LYS A 236 14.57 9.67 -2.93
CA LYS A 236 14.53 8.42 -2.17
C LYS A 236 14.15 7.24 -3.07
N PRO A 237 14.53 6.00 -2.73
CA PRO A 237 14.15 4.83 -3.51
C PRO A 237 12.63 4.63 -3.52
N GLY A 238 12.09 4.24 -4.66
CA GLY A 238 10.67 3.94 -4.83
C GLY A 238 10.39 2.97 -5.98
N ALA A 239 9.12 2.63 -6.14
CA ALA A 239 8.61 1.91 -7.28
C ALA A 239 7.29 2.53 -7.76
N SER A 240 6.96 2.29 -9.02
CA SER A 240 5.67 2.63 -9.60
C SER A 240 5.02 1.37 -10.17
N ILE A 241 3.77 1.11 -9.81
CA ILE A 241 2.96 0.00 -10.32
C ILE A 241 1.57 0.51 -10.69
N HIS A 242 0.89 -0.14 -11.62
CA HIS A 242 -0.54 0.01 -11.85
C HIS A 242 -1.27 -1.01 -10.97
N PRO A 243 -1.77 -0.65 -9.78
CA PRO A 243 -2.11 -1.62 -8.74
C PRO A 243 -3.27 -2.55 -9.12
N TYR A 244 -4.25 -2.01 -9.83
CA TYR A 244 -5.38 -2.80 -10.33
C TYR A 244 -4.92 -3.91 -11.28
N ARG A 245 -4.11 -3.59 -12.29
CA ARG A 245 -3.57 -4.55 -13.27
C ARG A 245 -2.61 -5.54 -12.63
N PHE A 246 -1.78 -5.08 -11.70
CA PHE A 246 -0.93 -5.94 -10.88
C PHE A 246 -1.76 -7.01 -10.17
N VAL A 247 -2.71 -6.61 -9.33
CA VAL A 247 -3.50 -7.54 -8.52
C VAL A 247 -4.41 -8.43 -9.35
N THR A 248 -5.13 -7.87 -10.33
CA THR A 248 -6.05 -8.65 -11.16
C THR A 248 -5.32 -9.62 -12.09
N GLY A 249 -4.12 -9.26 -12.55
CA GLY A 249 -3.26 -10.17 -13.31
C GLY A 249 -2.83 -11.36 -12.46
N ILE A 250 -2.34 -11.11 -11.24
CA ILE A 250 -1.97 -12.17 -10.28
C ILE A 250 -3.18 -13.08 -9.99
N LEU A 251 -4.34 -12.51 -9.67
CA LEU A 251 -5.55 -13.29 -9.42
C LEU A 251 -5.95 -14.17 -10.61
N SER A 252 -5.84 -13.63 -11.84
CA SER A 252 -6.11 -14.40 -13.06
C SER A 252 -5.17 -15.60 -13.19
N ASN A 253 -3.88 -15.42 -12.90
CA ASN A 253 -2.89 -16.48 -12.97
C ASN A 253 -3.06 -17.52 -11.87
N LEU A 254 -3.43 -17.11 -10.65
CA LEU A 254 -3.73 -18.02 -9.56
C LEU A 254 -4.93 -18.91 -9.91
N LEU A 255 -6.01 -18.34 -10.46
CA LEU A 255 -7.18 -19.11 -10.90
C LEU A 255 -6.86 -20.07 -12.06
N ALA A 256 -5.94 -19.68 -12.94
CA ALA A 256 -5.49 -20.55 -14.04
C ALA A 256 -4.63 -21.72 -13.55
N ARG A 257 -3.77 -21.49 -12.54
CA ARG A 257 -2.90 -22.52 -11.94
C ARG A 257 -3.65 -23.44 -10.97
N HIS A 258 -4.67 -22.93 -10.29
CA HIS A 258 -5.44 -23.64 -9.27
C HIS A 258 -6.94 -23.63 -9.63
N PRO A 259 -7.34 -24.34 -10.71
CA PRO A 259 -8.75 -24.44 -11.06
C PRO A 259 -9.54 -25.19 -9.99
N LYS A 260 -10.83 -24.84 -9.85
CA LYS A 260 -11.79 -25.55 -8.99
C LYS A 260 -12.02 -26.99 -9.45
#